data_AF-A0A0B8NYS2-F1
#
_entry.id   AF-A0A0B8NYS2-F1
#
_cell.length_a   1.000
_cell.length_b   1.000
_cell.length_c   1.000
_cell.angle_alpha   90.00
_cell.angle_beta   90.00
_cell.angle_gamma   90.00
#
_symmetry.space_group_name_H-M   'P 1'
#
loop_
_entity.id
_entity.type
_entity.pdbx_description
1 polymer ?
#
loop_
_entity_poly.entity_id
_entity_poly.type
_entity_poly.pdbx_seq_one_letter_code
_entity_poly.pdbx_strand_id
1 'polypeptide(L)'
;MRPDLESDDYAIACCVSPMVVGKQMQFFGARANLAKTLLYVINGGVDEKLKIQVGPKTEAMNDEVLDFDKVWAGLDSFMDWLAKQYVSALNAIHFSHDKYSYEAALMALHDRDVARTMACGIAGLSVAADSLAAIKYAKVSPVRDEDGIAIDFNIEGDYPKFGNNDARVDDIACELVSVFMNKIRKLKTYRDARPTQSILTITSNVVYGKKTGTTPDGRQAGAPFAPGANPMHGRDEKGAVASLTSVGKLPFADAQDGISYTFSIVPNALGKDEDSQRANLAGLMDGYFHHETDIEGGQHLNVNVLNRETLEDAVKHPEKYPQLTIRVSGYAVRFNSLTAEQQKDVIARTFTESL
;
A
#
# COMPACT_ATOMS: atom_id res chain seq x y z
N MET A 1 -14.87 -12.06 0.30
CA MET A 1 -15.86 -11.00 -0.03
C MET A 1 -17.31 -11.48 -0.01
N ARG A 2 -17.80 -12.31 -0.95
CA ARG A 2 -19.20 -12.79 -0.94
C ARG A 2 -19.63 -13.44 0.39
N PRO A 3 -18.83 -14.36 1.00
CA PRO A 3 -19.14 -14.88 2.33
C PRO A 3 -19.14 -13.79 3.41
N ASP A 4 -18.12 -12.92 3.45
CA ASP A 4 -17.97 -11.88 4.47
C ASP A 4 -19.09 -10.83 4.49
N LEU A 5 -19.65 -10.52 3.31
CA LEU A 5 -20.75 -9.58 3.16
C LEU A 5 -22.13 -10.25 3.25
N GLU A 6 -22.16 -11.58 3.31
CA GLU A 6 -23.38 -12.39 3.23
C GLU A 6 -24.30 -11.96 2.06
N SER A 7 -23.68 -11.59 0.93
CA SER A 7 -24.39 -11.01 -0.21
C SER A 7 -23.66 -11.32 -1.51
N ASP A 8 -24.42 -11.68 -2.54
CA ASP A 8 -23.97 -11.84 -3.93
C ASP A 8 -24.26 -10.61 -4.81
N ASP A 9 -24.89 -9.57 -4.24
CA ASP A 9 -25.19 -8.28 -4.90
C ASP A 9 -24.33 -7.13 -4.32
N TYR A 10 -23.02 -7.36 -4.27
CA TYR A 10 -22.05 -6.32 -3.93
C TYR A 10 -21.30 -5.83 -5.18
N ALA A 11 -20.93 -4.55 -5.16
CA ALA A 11 -20.11 -3.93 -6.18
C ALA A 11 -18.78 -3.47 -5.58
N ILE A 12 -17.81 -3.19 -6.45
CA ILE A 12 -16.52 -2.59 -6.08
C ILE A 12 -16.58 -1.09 -6.38
N ALA A 13 -16.44 -0.28 -5.33
CA ALA A 13 -16.27 1.15 -5.45
C ALA A 13 -14.79 1.52 -5.59
N CYS A 14 -14.52 2.53 -6.42
CA CYS A 14 -13.19 3.05 -6.72
C CYS A 14 -12.24 1.99 -7.32
N CYS A 15 -11.55 1.23 -6.47
CA CYS A 15 -10.53 0.25 -6.87
C CYS A 15 -10.80 -1.13 -6.30
N VAL A 16 -10.95 -1.21 -4.97
CA VAL A 16 -10.96 -2.48 -4.22
C VAL A 16 -11.97 -2.49 -3.06
N SER A 17 -12.72 -1.42 -2.85
CA SER A 17 -13.62 -1.24 -1.70
C SER A 17 -14.98 -1.87 -1.99
N PRO A 18 -15.35 -3.01 -1.36
CA PRO A 18 -16.64 -3.61 -1.63
C PRO A 18 -17.79 -2.90 -0.90
N MET A 19 -18.97 -2.86 -1.52
CA MET A 19 -20.22 -2.40 -0.90
C MET A 19 -21.40 -3.21 -1.41
N VAL A 20 -22.34 -3.57 -0.54
CA VAL A 20 -23.64 -4.10 -0.98
C VAL A 20 -24.44 -2.98 -1.65
N VAL A 21 -24.86 -3.20 -2.90
CA VAL A 21 -25.42 -2.17 -3.77
C VAL A 21 -26.68 -1.57 -3.15
N GLY A 22 -26.76 -0.23 -3.12
CA GLY A 22 -27.92 0.50 -2.56
C GLY A 22 -28.06 0.42 -1.03
N LYS A 23 -27.19 -0.33 -0.32
CA LYS A 23 -27.29 -0.56 1.14
C LYS A 23 -26.09 -0.07 1.92
N GLN A 24 -24.95 0.13 1.27
CA GLN A 24 -23.69 0.49 1.90
C GLN A 24 -22.97 1.61 1.14
N MET A 25 -22.19 2.41 1.86
CA MET A 25 -21.26 3.39 1.30
C MET A 25 -20.01 3.51 2.17
N GLN A 26 -18.91 4.04 1.63
CA GLN A 26 -17.73 4.40 2.41
C GLN A 26 -17.56 5.91 2.50
N PHE A 27 -17.18 6.37 3.68
CA PHE A 27 -16.54 7.67 3.87
C PHE A 27 -15.07 7.54 3.47
N PHE A 28 -14.76 8.05 2.28
CA PHE A 28 -13.43 7.97 1.68
C PHE A 28 -12.39 8.80 2.43
N GLY A 29 -11.36 8.14 2.97
CA GLY A 29 -10.30 8.80 3.73
C GLY A 29 -8.97 9.00 3.02
N ALA A 30 -8.83 8.65 1.74
CA ALA A 30 -7.54 8.59 1.05
C ALA A 30 -6.54 7.62 1.72
N ARG A 31 -5.39 8.10 2.21
CA ARG A 31 -4.38 7.27 2.90
C ARG A 31 -3.45 8.08 3.78
N ALA A 32 -2.84 7.43 4.77
CA ALA A 32 -1.76 7.97 5.58
C ALA A 32 -0.38 7.42 5.15
N ASN A 33 0.69 8.16 5.43
CA ASN A 33 2.07 7.79 5.06
C ASN A 33 2.76 7.04 6.21
N LEU A 34 2.71 5.70 6.19
CA LEU A 34 3.26 4.85 7.23
C LEU A 34 4.79 4.87 7.28
N ALA A 35 5.44 4.93 6.11
CA ALA A 35 6.90 4.99 6.02
C ALA A 35 7.48 6.27 6.65
N LYS A 36 6.83 7.42 6.45
CA LYS A 36 7.24 8.67 7.12
C LYS A 36 6.98 8.62 8.63
N THR A 37 5.92 7.94 9.07
CA THR A 37 5.69 7.74 10.51
C THR A 37 6.86 7.01 11.17
N LEU A 38 7.46 6.02 10.49
CA LEU A 38 8.68 5.36 10.97
C LEU A 38 9.86 6.35 11.08
N LEU A 39 10.04 7.26 10.12
CA LEU A 39 11.08 8.30 10.23
C LEU A 39 10.81 9.28 11.39
N TYR A 40 9.55 9.59 11.67
CA TYR A 40 9.20 10.43 12.83
C TYR A 40 9.59 9.77 14.14
N VAL A 41 9.49 8.44 14.25
CA VAL A 41 9.96 7.71 15.43
C VAL A 41 11.46 7.91 15.64
N ILE A 42 12.25 7.69 14.59
CA ILE A 42 13.72 7.81 14.64
C ILE A 42 14.13 9.25 15.00
N ASN A 43 13.42 10.24 14.46
CA ASN A 43 13.74 11.66 14.59
C ASN A 43 12.92 12.40 15.67
N GLY A 44 12.30 11.71 16.62
CA GLY A 44 11.62 12.36 17.76
C GLY A 44 10.40 13.23 17.37
N GLY A 45 9.74 12.89 16.27
CA GLY A 45 8.61 13.61 15.68
C GLY A 45 8.98 14.79 14.79
N VAL A 46 10.27 15.03 14.56
CA VAL A 46 10.76 16.05 13.62
C VAL A 46 10.75 15.51 12.19
N ASP A 47 10.23 16.30 11.26
CA ASP A 47 10.24 15.95 9.84
C ASP A 47 11.66 16.02 9.26
N GLU A 48 12.10 14.94 8.63
CA GLU A 48 13.48 14.76 8.17
C GLU A 48 13.88 15.72 7.05
N LYS A 49 12.89 16.28 6.31
CA LYS A 49 13.13 17.20 5.20
C LYS A 49 12.89 18.65 5.61
N LEU A 50 11.79 18.91 6.30
CA LEU A 50 11.37 20.27 6.67
C LEU A 50 12.01 20.77 7.96
N LYS A 51 12.60 19.87 8.77
CA LYS A 51 13.24 20.19 10.06
C LYS A 51 12.30 20.91 11.04
N ILE A 52 11.01 20.58 10.97
CA ILE A 52 9.98 21.10 11.89
C ILE A 52 9.38 19.95 12.71
N GLN A 53 8.97 20.26 13.94
CA GLN A 53 8.25 19.32 14.79
C GLN A 53 6.83 19.11 14.21
N VAL A 54 6.52 17.90 13.76
CA VAL A 54 5.20 17.53 13.21
C VAL A 54 4.49 16.55 14.14
N GLY A 55 5.16 15.45 14.46
CA GLY A 55 4.68 14.47 15.43
C GLY A 55 4.86 14.96 16.87
N PRO A 56 4.35 14.22 17.86
CA PRO A 56 4.61 14.49 19.26
C PRO A 56 6.12 14.56 19.52
N LYS A 57 6.55 15.51 20.36
CA LYS A 57 7.95 15.61 20.75
C LYS A 57 8.31 14.43 21.65
N THR A 58 9.14 13.54 21.14
CA THR A 58 9.74 12.44 21.90
C THR A 58 11.26 12.56 21.85
N GLU A 59 11.95 11.74 22.64
CA GLU A 59 13.39 11.61 22.49
C GLU A 59 13.70 11.01 21.11
N ALA A 60 14.64 11.61 20.39
CA ALA A 60 15.14 11.06 19.15
C ALA A 60 16.04 9.86 19.45
N MET A 61 15.99 8.83 18.60
CA MET A 61 16.87 7.67 18.76
C MET A 61 18.28 8.09 18.36
N ASN A 62 19.20 8.17 19.31
CA ASN A 62 20.59 8.60 19.10
C ASN A 62 21.59 7.44 19.06
N ASP A 63 21.11 6.19 19.10
CA ASP A 63 21.94 5.00 19.00
C ASP A 63 22.73 4.97 17.67
N GLU A 64 23.96 4.47 17.71
CA GLU A 64 24.81 4.28 16.50
C GLU A 64 24.24 3.23 15.53
N VAL A 65 23.53 2.26 16.07
CA VAL A 65 22.82 1.21 15.34
C VAL A 65 21.38 1.20 15.84
N LEU A 66 20.43 1.20 14.91
CA LEU A 66 19.01 1.11 15.25
C LEU A 66 18.70 -0.24 15.87
N ASP A 67 17.93 -0.22 16.96
CA ASP A 67 17.41 -1.40 17.62
C ASP A 67 15.95 -1.65 17.22
N PHE A 68 15.63 -2.88 16.83
CA PHE A 68 14.30 -3.23 16.33
C PHE A 68 13.21 -2.99 17.38
N ASP A 69 13.42 -3.43 18.63
CA ASP A 69 12.39 -3.35 19.67
C ASP A 69 12.10 -1.88 20.05
N LYS A 70 13.14 -1.04 20.13
CA LYS A 70 12.98 0.41 20.32
C LYS A 70 12.21 1.05 19.17
N VAL A 71 12.58 0.75 17.92
CA VAL A 71 11.92 1.31 16.72
C VAL A 71 10.47 0.86 16.64
N TRP A 72 10.19 -0.42 16.89
CA TRP A 72 8.84 -0.97 16.89
C TRP A 72 7.97 -0.34 17.98
N ALA A 73 8.45 -0.26 19.23
CA ALA A 73 7.72 0.36 20.33
C ALA A 73 7.42 1.85 20.06
N GLY A 74 8.38 2.57 19.49
CA GLY A 74 8.17 3.95 19.06
C GLY A 74 7.14 4.05 17.94
N LEU A 75 7.21 3.17 16.93
CA LEU A 75 6.27 3.12 15.82
C LEU A 75 4.84 2.82 16.28
N ASP A 76 4.67 1.89 17.21
CA ASP A 76 3.36 1.62 17.81
C ASP A 76 2.75 2.89 18.43
N SER A 77 3.52 3.63 19.23
CA SER A 77 3.09 4.90 19.82
C SER A 77 2.78 5.98 18.78
N PHE A 78 3.65 6.14 17.77
CA PHE A 78 3.41 7.10 16.69
C PHE A 78 2.22 6.72 15.79
N MET A 79 1.90 5.42 15.67
CA MET A 79 0.69 4.96 15.00
C MET A 79 -0.57 5.32 15.79
N ASP A 80 -0.54 5.40 17.13
CA ASP A 80 -1.68 5.91 17.92
C ASP A 80 -1.93 7.38 17.61
N TRP A 81 -0.85 8.18 17.59
CA TRP A 81 -0.92 9.58 17.18
C TRP A 81 -1.47 9.71 15.76
N LEU A 82 -0.91 8.95 14.81
CA LEU A 82 -1.33 9.00 13.41
C LEU A 82 -2.82 8.65 13.27
N ALA A 83 -3.27 7.56 13.89
CA ALA A 83 -4.67 7.13 13.85
C ALA A 83 -5.59 8.22 14.41
N LYS A 84 -5.22 8.83 15.55
CA LYS A 84 -6.00 9.93 16.15
C LYS A 84 -6.10 11.13 15.24
N GLN A 85 -4.99 11.59 14.67
CA GLN A 85 -4.97 12.74 13.77
C GLN A 85 -5.78 12.45 12.50
N TYR A 86 -5.64 11.23 11.97
CA TYR A 86 -6.29 10.81 10.74
C TYR A 86 -7.81 10.74 10.91
N VAL A 87 -8.31 9.99 11.90
CA VAL A 87 -9.76 9.88 12.16
C VAL A 87 -10.36 11.24 12.54
N SER A 88 -9.64 12.08 13.29
CA SER A 88 -10.12 13.44 13.61
C SER A 88 -10.30 14.29 12.36
N ALA A 89 -9.36 14.22 11.41
CA ALA A 89 -9.48 14.90 10.13
C ALA A 89 -10.66 14.38 9.32
N LEU A 90 -10.83 13.05 9.23
CA LEU A 90 -11.93 12.43 8.50
C LEU A 90 -13.30 12.77 9.11
N ASN A 91 -13.41 12.82 10.43
CA ASN A 91 -14.64 13.25 11.09
C ASN A 91 -15.06 14.66 10.67
N ALA A 92 -14.10 15.60 10.62
CA ALA A 92 -14.35 16.96 10.17
C ALA A 92 -14.70 17.02 8.67
N ILE A 93 -13.99 16.24 7.84
CA ILE A 93 -14.24 16.16 6.39
C ILE A 93 -15.66 15.68 6.12
N HIS A 94 -16.05 14.52 6.67
CA HIS A 94 -17.33 13.90 6.33
C HIS A 94 -18.52 14.62 6.98
N PHE A 95 -18.35 15.20 8.17
CA PHE A 95 -19.34 16.14 8.70
C PHE A 95 -19.58 17.31 7.73
N SER A 96 -18.49 17.89 7.21
CA SER A 96 -18.60 19.03 6.29
C SER A 96 -19.18 18.61 4.94
N HIS A 97 -18.82 17.43 4.43
CA HIS A 97 -19.34 16.91 3.17
C HIS A 97 -20.84 16.63 3.24
N ASP A 98 -21.30 15.91 4.28
CA ASP A 98 -22.73 15.66 4.50
C ASP A 98 -23.52 16.98 4.62
N LYS A 99 -22.93 18.01 5.24
CA LYS A 99 -23.61 19.30 5.45
C LYS A 99 -23.67 20.18 4.19
N TYR A 100 -22.58 20.24 3.42
CA TYR A 100 -22.42 21.24 2.36
C TYR A 100 -22.44 20.66 0.94
N SER A 101 -22.32 19.34 0.79
CA SER A 101 -22.24 18.67 -0.51
C SER A 101 -22.85 17.26 -0.47
N TYR A 102 -23.99 17.09 0.19
CA TYR A 102 -24.70 15.83 0.24
C TYR A 102 -25.08 15.33 -1.16
N GLU A 103 -24.71 14.09 -1.48
CA GLU A 103 -24.86 13.46 -2.79
C GLU A 103 -26.30 12.98 -3.07
N ALA A 104 -27.27 13.89 -2.97
CA ALA A 104 -28.70 13.59 -2.98
C ALA A 104 -29.14 12.68 -4.13
N ALA A 105 -28.65 12.90 -5.36
CA ALA A 105 -29.01 12.09 -6.52
C ALA A 105 -28.56 10.62 -6.39
N LEU A 106 -27.40 10.38 -5.80
CA LEU A 106 -26.88 9.03 -5.57
C LEU A 106 -27.59 8.39 -4.37
N MET A 107 -27.76 9.14 -3.29
CA MET A 107 -28.39 8.65 -2.06
C MET A 107 -29.89 8.37 -2.23
N ALA A 108 -30.56 9.00 -3.22
CA ALA A 108 -31.94 8.69 -3.59
C ALA A 108 -32.12 7.27 -4.17
N LEU A 109 -31.03 6.62 -4.59
CA LEU A 109 -31.02 5.25 -5.12
C LEU A 109 -30.55 4.23 -4.08
N HIS A 110 -30.58 4.60 -2.80
CA HIS A 110 -30.25 3.73 -1.68
C HIS A 110 -31.48 3.49 -0.80
N ASP A 111 -31.43 2.43 0.00
CA ASP A 111 -32.35 2.24 1.11
C ASP A 111 -32.29 3.43 2.08
N ARG A 112 -33.35 3.60 2.87
CA ARG A 112 -33.45 4.70 3.85
C ARG A 112 -32.22 4.80 4.75
N ASP A 113 -31.78 3.66 5.28
CA ASP A 113 -30.64 3.58 6.19
C ASP A 113 -29.46 2.91 5.49
N VAL A 114 -28.48 3.72 5.11
CA VAL A 114 -27.25 3.24 4.46
C VAL A 114 -26.17 2.98 5.51
N ALA A 115 -25.60 1.77 5.52
CA ALA A 115 -24.47 1.47 6.39
C ALA A 115 -23.22 2.22 5.89
N ARG A 116 -22.45 2.77 6.82
CA ARG A 116 -21.26 3.58 6.52
C ARG A 116 -20.03 2.96 7.11
N THR A 117 -18.95 2.91 6.35
CA THR A 117 -17.61 2.65 6.89
C THR A 117 -16.75 3.91 6.80
N MET A 118 -15.79 4.05 7.72
CA MET A 118 -14.76 5.10 7.67
C MET A 118 -13.49 4.48 7.10
N ALA A 119 -13.22 4.72 5.82
CA ALA A 119 -12.16 4.07 5.06
C ALA A 119 -10.80 4.77 5.22
N CYS A 120 -9.94 4.21 6.08
CA CYS A 120 -8.61 4.73 6.37
C CYS A 120 -7.53 3.98 5.57
N GLY A 121 -6.96 4.60 4.53
CA GLY A 121 -5.90 3.96 3.76
C GLY A 121 -4.52 4.03 4.43
N ILE A 122 -3.64 3.08 4.12
CA ILE A 122 -2.20 3.15 4.40
C ILE A 122 -1.38 3.15 3.11
N ALA A 123 -0.27 3.89 3.12
CA ALA A 123 0.71 3.94 2.03
C ALA A 123 2.12 3.65 2.54
N GLY A 124 2.92 3.01 1.67
CA GLY A 124 4.31 2.66 1.99
C GLY A 124 4.44 1.46 2.92
N LEU A 125 3.50 0.50 2.87
CA LEU A 125 3.54 -0.71 3.69
C LEU A 125 4.83 -1.49 3.49
N SER A 126 5.19 -1.82 2.26
CA SER A 126 6.43 -2.55 1.96
C SER A 126 7.69 -1.77 2.35
N VAL A 127 7.70 -0.44 2.20
CA VAL A 127 8.81 0.40 2.69
C VAL A 127 8.97 0.29 4.21
N ALA A 128 7.87 0.36 4.96
CA ALA A 128 7.90 0.25 6.41
C ALA A 128 8.29 -1.18 6.86
N ALA A 129 7.71 -2.21 6.25
CA ALA A 129 8.02 -3.61 6.55
C ALA A 129 9.50 -3.95 6.25
N ASP A 130 9.99 -3.57 5.06
CA ASP A 130 11.39 -3.79 4.67
C ASP A 130 12.35 -2.97 5.54
N SER A 131 11.95 -1.77 6.00
CA SER A 131 12.77 -0.95 6.89
C SER A 131 12.93 -1.63 8.25
N LEU A 132 11.84 -2.17 8.79
CA LEU A 132 11.85 -2.93 10.03
C LEU A 132 12.64 -4.24 9.88
N ALA A 133 12.52 -4.92 8.74
CA ALA A 133 13.31 -6.11 8.44
C ALA A 133 14.81 -5.79 8.32
N ALA A 134 15.19 -4.69 7.68
CA ALA A 134 16.58 -4.24 7.62
C ALA A 134 17.14 -3.98 9.03
N ILE A 135 16.38 -3.30 9.89
CA ILE A 135 16.78 -3.02 11.28
C ILE A 135 16.89 -4.33 12.10
N LYS A 136 16.03 -5.32 11.84
CA LYS A 136 15.99 -6.58 12.60
C LYS A 136 17.06 -7.58 12.18
N TYR A 137 17.36 -7.66 10.89
CA TYR A 137 18.17 -8.75 10.31
C TYR A 137 19.49 -8.28 9.70
N ALA A 138 19.69 -6.97 9.56
CA ALA A 138 20.96 -6.36 9.20
C ALA A 138 21.35 -5.30 10.24
N LYS A 139 22.47 -4.63 10.03
CA LYS A 139 22.92 -3.54 10.90
C LYS A 139 22.67 -2.21 10.21
N VAL A 140 21.73 -1.43 10.75
CA VAL A 140 21.35 -0.13 10.18
C VAL A 140 21.86 1.00 11.07
N SER A 141 22.74 1.83 10.52
CA SER A 141 23.33 2.99 11.18
C SER A 141 22.81 4.30 10.59
N PRO A 142 22.09 5.14 11.36
CA PRO A 142 21.61 6.43 10.88
C PRO A 142 22.76 7.40 10.58
N VAL A 143 22.70 8.07 9.43
CA VAL A 143 23.55 9.21 9.08
C VAL A 143 22.79 10.48 9.44
N ARG A 144 23.40 11.31 10.30
CA ARG A 144 22.76 12.49 10.87
C ARG A 144 23.41 13.78 10.35
N ASP A 145 22.60 14.82 10.27
CA ASP A 145 23.08 16.18 10.04
C ASP A 145 23.59 16.84 11.34
N GLU A 146 23.93 18.13 11.24
CA GLU A 146 24.40 18.96 12.35
C GLU A 146 23.38 19.15 13.48
N ASP A 147 22.09 18.97 13.19
CA ASP A 147 20.99 19.02 14.17
C ASP A 147 20.67 17.65 14.80
N GLY A 148 21.42 16.60 14.43
CA GLY A 148 21.22 15.23 14.91
C GLY A 148 20.05 14.50 14.24
N ILE A 149 19.46 15.06 13.18
CA ILE A 149 18.35 14.46 12.45
C ILE A 149 18.89 13.39 11.50
N ALA A 150 18.37 12.17 11.60
CA ALA A 150 18.68 11.10 10.66
C ALA A 150 18.11 11.46 9.27
N ILE A 151 19.01 11.65 8.30
CA ILE A 151 18.71 12.02 6.91
C ILE A 151 19.07 10.93 5.90
N ASP A 152 19.91 9.96 6.31
CA ASP A 152 20.30 8.80 5.51
C ASP A 152 20.60 7.58 6.42
N PHE A 153 20.83 6.41 5.84
CA PHE A 153 21.08 5.16 6.57
C PHE A 153 22.13 4.30 5.86
N ASN A 154 23.14 3.85 6.61
CA ASN A 154 24.09 2.83 6.16
C ASN A 154 23.58 1.45 6.58
N ILE A 155 23.55 0.50 5.65
CA ILE A 155 23.10 -0.87 5.89
C ILE A 155 24.29 -1.81 5.69
N GLU A 156 24.66 -2.54 6.74
CA GLU A 156 25.69 -3.59 6.71
C GLU A 156 25.00 -4.97 6.87
N GLY A 157 25.11 -5.81 5.85
CA GLY A 157 24.43 -7.11 5.77
C GLY A 157 23.23 -7.12 4.81
N ASP A 158 22.75 -8.32 4.49
CA ASP A 158 21.52 -8.52 3.70
C ASP A 158 20.32 -8.77 4.62
N TYR A 159 19.11 -8.50 4.14
CA TYR A 159 17.88 -8.62 4.91
C TYR A 159 16.70 -9.10 4.03
N PRO A 160 15.70 -9.78 4.61
CA PRO A 160 14.54 -10.26 3.85
C PRO A 160 13.65 -9.09 3.41
N LYS A 161 13.19 -9.13 2.15
CA LYS A 161 12.33 -8.11 1.54
C LYS A 161 10.95 -8.69 1.23
N PHE A 162 9.90 -7.94 1.51
CA PHE A 162 8.51 -8.33 1.27
C PHE A 162 8.29 -8.69 -0.20
N GLY A 163 7.49 -9.74 -0.46
CA GLY A 163 7.22 -10.22 -1.83
C GLY A 163 7.99 -11.47 -2.25
N ASN A 164 8.73 -12.10 -1.33
CA ASN A 164 9.57 -13.27 -1.61
C ASN A 164 9.17 -14.52 -0.83
N ASN A 165 7.96 -14.53 -0.28
CA ASN A 165 7.40 -15.56 0.60
C ASN A 165 8.37 -15.89 1.76
N ASP A 166 8.84 -14.85 2.44
CA ASP A 166 9.73 -14.96 3.59
C ASP A 166 8.97 -14.44 4.82
N ALA A 167 8.54 -15.37 5.68
CA ALA A 167 7.75 -15.06 6.87
C ALA A 167 8.39 -13.98 7.75
N ARG A 168 9.73 -13.90 7.76
CA ARG A 168 10.46 -12.92 8.58
C ARG A 168 10.09 -11.46 8.30
N VAL A 169 9.65 -11.14 7.09
CA VAL A 169 9.22 -9.79 6.66
C VAL A 169 7.74 -9.75 6.29
N ASP A 170 7.19 -10.84 5.76
CA ASP A 170 5.75 -10.95 5.49
C ASP A 170 4.93 -10.80 6.78
N ASP A 171 5.38 -11.42 7.89
CA ASP A 171 4.71 -11.34 9.18
C ASP A 171 4.75 -9.91 9.74
N ILE A 172 5.86 -9.18 9.52
CA ILE A 172 5.97 -7.76 9.89
C ILE A 172 4.94 -6.93 9.10
N ALA A 173 4.79 -7.18 7.80
CA ALA A 173 3.80 -6.48 6.98
C ALA A 173 2.36 -6.76 7.46
N CYS A 174 2.04 -8.02 7.78
CA CYS A 174 0.74 -8.39 8.33
C CYS A 174 0.49 -7.73 9.69
N GLU A 175 1.50 -7.72 10.58
CA GLU A 175 1.41 -7.11 11.90
C GLU A 175 1.16 -5.60 11.81
N LEU A 176 1.85 -4.88 10.91
CA LEU A 176 1.61 -3.45 10.68
C LEU A 176 0.15 -3.16 10.27
N VAL A 177 -0.43 -3.99 9.39
CA VAL A 177 -1.82 -3.87 8.94
C VAL A 177 -2.77 -4.05 10.13
N SER A 178 -2.60 -5.12 10.91
CA SER A 178 -3.45 -5.43 12.05
C SER A 178 -3.32 -4.41 13.18
N VAL A 179 -2.11 -3.98 13.50
CA VAL A 179 -1.85 -2.99 14.56
C VAL A 179 -2.49 -1.65 14.22
N PHE A 180 -2.31 -1.12 13.01
CA PHE A 180 -2.90 0.16 12.65
C PHE A 180 -4.44 0.10 12.64
N MET A 181 -5.02 -0.98 12.09
CA MET A 181 -6.47 -1.18 12.11
C MET A 181 -7.01 -1.23 13.55
N ASN A 182 -6.34 -1.94 14.45
CA ASN A 182 -6.73 -2.03 15.87
C ASN A 182 -6.69 -0.68 16.59
N LYS A 183 -5.80 0.22 16.19
CA LYS A 183 -5.76 1.59 16.73
C LYS A 183 -6.95 2.41 16.22
N ILE A 184 -7.27 2.33 14.93
CA ILE A 184 -8.40 3.04 14.32
C ILE A 184 -9.74 2.55 14.91
N ARG A 185 -9.91 1.24 15.12
CA ARG A 185 -11.14 0.64 15.70
C ARG A 185 -11.56 1.24 17.05
N LYS A 186 -10.61 1.77 17.83
CA LYS A 186 -10.85 2.36 19.16
C LYS A 186 -11.35 3.80 19.11
N LEU A 187 -11.30 4.44 17.94
CA LEU A 187 -11.60 5.87 17.78
C LEU A 187 -13.06 6.08 17.37
N LYS A 188 -13.69 7.10 17.95
CA LYS A 188 -15.05 7.50 17.56
C LYS A 188 -15.04 8.14 16.17
N THR A 189 -15.95 7.69 15.33
CA THR A 189 -16.13 8.18 13.96
C THR A 189 -17.42 8.97 13.81
N TYR A 190 -17.41 9.92 12.88
CA TYR A 190 -18.60 10.68 12.51
C TYR A 190 -19.71 9.73 12.04
N ARG A 191 -20.93 9.94 12.57
CA ARG A 191 -22.13 9.15 12.25
C ARG A 191 -21.96 7.66 12.53
N ASP A 192 -21.11 7.33 13.50
CA ASP A 192 -20.77 5.96 13.92
C ASP A 192 -20.33 5.06 12.75
N ALA A 193 -19.73 5.66 11.71
CA ALA A 193 -19.24 4.93 10.55
C ALA A 193 -18.20 3.89 10.97
N ARG A 194 -18.44 2.61 10.67
CA ARG A 194 -17.59 1.50 11.11
C ARG A 194 -16.18 1.65 10.53
N PRO A 195 -15.11 1.72 11.34
CA PRO A 195 -13.77 1.85 10.80
C PRO A 195 -13.36 0.68 9.89
N THR A 196 -12.79 0.98 8.74
CA THR A 196 -12.15 0.04 7.83
C THR A 196 -10.80 0.58 7.36
N GLN A 197 -9.96 -0.29 6.82
CA GLN A 197 -8.63 0.07 6.31
C GLN A 197 -8.44 -0.45 4.89
N SER A 198 -7.67 0.27 4.08
CA SER A 198 -7.21 -0.21 2.77
C SER A 198 -5.70 -0.08 2.62
N ILE A 199 -5.11 -1.01 1.87
CA ILE A 199 -3.71 -0.96 1.44
C ILE A 199 -3.71 -0.50 -0.02
N LEU A 200 -3.95 0.79 -0.22
CA LEU A 200 -4.20 1.41 -1.52
C LEU A 200 -3.54 2.79 -1.57
N THR A 201 -2.84 3.12 -2.66
CA THR A 201 -2.12 4.40 -2.79
C THR A 201 -2.60 5.30 -3.93
N ILE A 202 -3.21 4.77 -5.00
CA ILE A 202 -3.42 5.51 -6.27
C ILE A 202 -2.05 6.04 -6.76
N THR A 203 -1.86 7.36 -6.80
CA THR A 203 -0.61 8.05 -7.15
C THR A 203 0.07 8.67 -5.93
N SER A 204 -0.48 8.48 -4.73
CA SER A 204 0.15 8.93 -3.49
C SER A 204 1.46 8.20 -3.20
N ASN A 205 1.73 7.05 -3.85
CA ASN A 205 3.05 6.41 -3.79
C ASN A 205 4.16 7.34 -4.31
N VAL A 206 3.88 8.09 -5.39
CA VAL A 206 4.80 9.09 -5.94
C VAL A 206 4.83 10.35 -5.06
N VAL A 207 3.65 10.86 -4.67
CA VAL A 207 3.56 12.11 -3.88
C VAL A 207 4.21 11.96 -2.51
N TYR A 208 3.91 10.88 -1.78
CA TYR A 208 4.55 10.61 -0.49
C TYR A 208 6.01 10.24 -0.65
N GLY A 209 6.37 9.47 -1.67
CA GLY A 209 7.77 9.18 -2.00
C GLY A 209 8.62 10.45 -2.12
N LYS A 210 8.16 11.43 -2.91
CA LYS A 210 8.79 12.77 -3.04
C LYS A 210 8.96 13.50 -1.71
N LYS A 211 7.96 13.39 -0.84
CA LYS A 211 7.90 14.08 0.45
C LYS A 211 8.58 13.30 1.58
N THR A 212 9.15 12.14 1.29
CA THR A 212 9.83 11.28 2.27
C THR A 212 11.31 11.17 1.94
N GLY A 213 12.16 11.31 2.96
CA GLY A 213 13.61 11.13 2.92
C GLY A 213 14.02 9.69 2.67
N THR A 214 15.32 9.42 2.79
CA THR A 214 15.83 8.06 2.72
C THR A 214 15.26 7.24 3.89
N THR A 215 14.92 5.99 3.66
CA THR A 215 14.35 5.09 4.68
C THR A 215 15.30 3.94 5.01
N PRO A 216 15.18 3.32 6.21
CA PRO A 216 16.08 2.25 6.66
C PRO A 216 16.18 1.02 5.76
N ASP A 217 15.23 0.82 4.86
CA ASP A 217 15.27 -0.20 3.80
C ASP A 217 16.22 0.15 2.63
N GLY A 218 16.91 1.29 2.69
CA GLY A 218 17.83 1.78 1.66
C GLY A 218 17.13 2.49 0.51
N ARG A 219 15.80 2.66 0.55
CA ARG A 219 15.06 3.42 -0.46
C ARG A 219 15.41 4.90 -0.35
N GLN A 220 15.94 5.45 -1.43
CA GLN A 220 16.48 6.81 -1.49
C GLN A 220 15.41 7.90 -1.35
N ALA A 221 15.81 9.03 -0.76
CA ALA A 221 14.96 10.21 -0.64
C ALA A 221 14.30 10.61 -1.96
N GLY A 222 12.99 10.87 -1.93
CA GLY A 222 12.25 11.31 -3.09
C GLY A 222 11.83 10.23 -4.09
N ALA A 223 12.38 9.01 -4.02
CA ALA A 223 11.93 7.92 -4.88
C ALA A 223 10.43 7.59 -4.62
N PRO A 224 9.69 6.99 -5.56
CA PRO A 224 8.32 6.54 -5.27
C PRO A 224 8.29 5.39 -4.25
N PHE A 225 7.17 5.25 -3.55
CA PHE A 225 6.82 3.98 -2.89
C PHE A 225 6.22 3.00 -3.91
N ALA A 226 6.03 1.76 -3.49
CA ALA A 226 5.25 0.78 -4.22
C ALA A 226 3.76 1.20 -4.34
N PRO A 227 3.06 0.83 -5.43
CA PRO A 227 1.61 1.04 -5.55
C PRO A 227 0.84 0.09 -4.63
N GLY A 228 -0.15 0.60 -3.88
CA GLY A 228 -0.95 -0.22 -2.96
C GLY A 228 -0.12 -1.07 -2.01
N ALA A 229 -0.37 -2.38 -2.05
CA ALA A 229 0.27 -3.43 -1.25
C ALA A 229 1.46 -4.09 -1.94
N ASN A 230 1.94 -3.55 -3.07
CA ASN A 230 3.06 -4.15 -3.80
C ASN A 230 4.35 -4.21 -2.96
N PRO A 231 5.20 -5.22 -3.22
CA PRO A 231 6.64 -5.15 -2.95
C PRO A 231 7.27 -3.87 -3.53
N MET A 232 8.31 -3.38 -2.88
CA MET A 232 9.10 -2.28 -3.43
C MET A 232 9.73 -2.68 -4.77
N HIS A 233 9.86 -1.71 -5.68
CA HIS A 233 10.26 -1.94 -7.07
C HIS A 233 11.52 -2.80 -7.19
N GLY A 234 11.39 -3.95 -7.86
CA GLY A 234 12.48 -4.89 -8.10
C GLY A 234 12.90 -5.74 -6.90
N ARG A 235 12.17 -5.70 -5.77
CA ARG A 235 12.53 -6.49 -4.58
C ARG A 235 11.90 -7.88 -4.53
N ASP A 236 10.82 -8.11 -5.27
CA ASP A 236 10.19 -9.42 -5.46
C ASP A 236 10.88 -10.19 -6.59
N GLU A 237 11.86 -11.02 -6.23
CA GLU A 237 12.81 -11.66 -7.15
C GLU A 237 12.60 -13.18 -7.29
N LYS A 238 11.66 -13.77 -6.52
CA LYS A 238 11.42 -15.22 -6.46
C LYS A 238 10.23 -15.73 -7.31
N GLY A 239 9.81 -14.97 -8.31
CA GLY A 239 8.74 -15.37 -9.24
C GLY A 239 7.32 -15.04 -8.77
N ALA A 240 6.34 -15.33 -9.63
CA ALA A 240 4.94 -14.95 -9.45
C ALA A 240 4.30 -15.58 -8.21
N VAL A 241 4.49 -16.88 -7.98
CA VAL A 241 3.91 -17.61 -6.86
C VAL A 241 4.41 -17.04 -5.54
N ALA A 242 5.69 -16.68 -5.43
CA ALA A 242 6.25 -16.13 -4.19
C ALA A 242 5.66 -14.75 -3.86
N SER A 243 5.55 -13.86 -4.85
CA SER A 243 5.00 -12.51 -4.64
C SER A 243 3.49 -12.53 -4.41
N LEU A 244 2.75 -13.35 -5.17
CA LEU A 244 1.32 -13.61 -4.94
C LEU A 244 1.08 -14.18 -3.55
N THR A 245 1.89 -15.12 -3.08
CA THR A 245 1.78 -15.70 -1.74
C THR A 245 2.02 -14.64 -0.65
N SER A 246 3.05 -13.81 -0.80
CA SER A 246 3.38 -12.78 0.20
C SER A 246 2.24 -11.76 0.36
N VAL A 247 1.66 -11.33 -0.76
CA VAL A 247 0.52 -10.40 -0.76
C VAL A 247 -0.75 -11.09 -0.26
N GLY A 248 -0.97 -12.36 -0.63
CA GLY A 248 -2.12 -13.16 -0.20
C GLY A 248 -2.16 -13.45 1.30
N LYS A 249 -1.05 -13.23 2.03
CA LYS A 249 -1.02 -13.29 3.51
C LYS A 249 -1.58 -12.04 4.18
N LEU A 250 -1.66 -10.90 3.49
CA LEU A 250 -2.09 -9.65 4.10
C LEU A 250 -3.56 -9.75 4.53
N PRO A 251 -3.89 -9.44 5.81
CA PRO A 251 -5.19 -9.81 6.36
C PRO A 251 -6.31 -8.89 5.88
N PHE A 252 -7.20 -9.38 5.01
CA PHE A 252 -8.38 -8.65 4.56
C PHE A 252 -9.35 -8.39 5.71
N ALA A 253 -9.40 -9.27 6.71
CA ALA A 253 -10.11 -9.06 7.97
C ALA A 253 -9.74 -7.73 8.67
N ASP A 254 -8.50 -7.27 8.51
CA ASP A 254 -7.99 -6.00 9.03
C ASP A 254 -7.81 -4.92 7.94
N ALA A 255 -8.21 -5.21 6.70
CA ALA A 255 -8.13 -4.30 5.56
C ALA A 255 -9.39 -4.37 4.68
N GLN A 256 -10.57 -4.31 5.30
CA GLN A 256 -11.87 -4.51 4.63
C GLN A 256 -12.26 -3.44 3.60
N ASP A 257 -11.49 -2.34 3.48
CA ASP A 257 -11.62 -1.38 2.37
C ASP A 257 -10.75 -1.78 1.15
N GLY A 258 -10.00 -2.89 1.25
CA GLY A 258 -9.36 -3.60 0.15
C GLY A 258 -7.83 -3.54 0.13
N ILE A 259 -7.23 -4.51 -0.58
CA ILE A 259 -5.77 -4.71 -0.65
C ILE A 259 -5.36 -4.70 -2.13
N SER A 260 -4.80 -3.60 -2.61
CA SER A 260 -4.48 -3.46 -4.03
C SER A 260 -3.09 -4.01 -4.36
N TYR A 261 -3.03 -5.09 -5.14
CA TYR A 261 -1.80 -5.58 -5.77
C TYR A 261 -1.81 -5.41 -7.29
N THR A 262 -0.72 -4.86 -7.84
CA THR A 262 -0.48 -4.69 -9.28
C THR A 262 0.62 -5.61 -9.76
N PHE A 263 0.22 -6.68 -10.44
CA PHE A 263 1.09 -7.73 -10.95
C PHE A 263 1.34 -7.52 -12.45
N SER A 264 2.61 -7.48 -12.83
CA SER A 264 3.06 -7.41 -14.23
C SER A 264 3.94 -8.60 -14.51
N ILE A 265 3.61 -9.37 -15.55
CA ILE A 265 4.35 -10.56 -15.95
C ILE A 265 4.69 -10.50 -17.44
N VAL A 266 5.90 -10.93 -17.81
CA VAL A 266 6.27 -11.01 -19.23
C VAL A 266 5.55 -12.18 -19.91
N PRO A 267 5.10 -12.05 -21.17
CA PRO A 267 4.30 -13.09 -21.83
C PRO A 267 4.95 -14.49 -21.81
N ASN A 268 6.25 -14.56 -22.04
CA ASN A 268 6.99 -15.84 -22.09
C ASN A 268 7.13 -16.52 -20.71
N ALA A 269 6.98 -15.78 -19.61
CA ALA A 269 6.98 -16.35 -18.27
C ALA A 269 5.66 -17.08 -17.98
N LEU A 270 4.55 -16.62 -18.58
CA LEU A 270 3.24 -17.29 -18.47
C LEU A 270 3.15 -18.56 -19.34
N GLY A 271 3.83 -18.61 -20.47
CA GLY A 271 3.75 -19.77 -21.38
C GLY A 271 4.34 -19.49 -22.75
N LYS A 272 4.60 -20.57 -23.51
CA LYS A 272 5.19 -20.50 -24.85
C LYS A 272 4.18 -20.15 -25.95
N ASP A 273 2.89 -20.34 -25.66
CA ASP A 273 1.77 -20.13 -26.57
C ASP A 273 0.55 -19.58 -25.80
N GLU A 274 -0.46 -19.11 -26.51
CA GLU A 274 -1.61 -18.47 -25.88
C GLU A 274 -2.41 -19.41 -24.96
N ASP A 275 -2.53 -20.69 -25.31
CA ASP A 275 -3.31 -21.64 -24.53
C ASP A 275 -2.64 -21.91 -23.18
N SER A 276 -1.31 -22.13 -23.19
CA SER A 276 -0.52 -22.25 -21.96
C SER A 276 -0.52 -20.96 -21.13
N GLN A 277 -0.44 -19.79 -21.76
CA GLN A 277 -0.52 -18.50 -21.06
C GLN A 277 -1.87 -18.32 -20.34
N ARG A 278 -2.99 -18.64 -21.02
CA ARG A 278 -4.33 -18.55 -20.42
C ARG A 278 -4.50 -19.54 -19.27
N ALA A 279 -4.09 -20.79 -19.47
CA ALA A 279 -4.20 -21.83 -18.45
C ALA A 279 -3.35 -21.51 -17.20
N ASN A 280 -2.11 -21.07 -17.40
CA ASN A 280 -1.22 -20.73 -16.28
C ASN A 280 -1.67 -19.47 -15.55
N LEU A 281 -2.16 -18.44 -16.27
CA LEU A 281 -2.70 -17.25 -15.63
C LEU A 281 -3.95 -17.58 -14.80
N ALA A 282 -4.86 -18.41 -15.34
CA ALA A 282 -6.02 -18.89 -14.58
C ALA A 282 -5.57 -19.66 -13.32
N GLY A 283 -4.61 -20.57 -13.44
CA GLY A 283 -4.06 -21.32 -12.31
C GLY A 283 -3.38 -20.45 -11.25
N LEU A 284 -2.64 -19.42 -11.66
CA LEU A 284 -2.07 -18.43 -10.73
C LEU A 284 -3.16 -17.69 -9.95
N MET A 285 -4.24 -17.29 -10.64
CA MET A 285 -5.38 -16.61 -10.01
C MET A 285 -6.14 -17.56 -9.09
N ASP A 286 -6.40 -18.80 -9.51
CA ASP A 286 -7.05 -19.82 -8.67
C ASP A 286 -6.26 -20.07 -7.40
N GLY A 287 -4.92 -20.12 -7.48
CA GLY A 287 -4.05 -20.24 -6.31
C GLY A 287 -4.05 -18.99 -5.43
N TYR A 288 -3.95 -17.79 -6.03
CA TYR A 288 -3.94 -16.52 -5.30
C TYR A 288 -5.26 -16.23 -4.59
N PHE A 289 -6.39 -16.49 -5.24
CA PHE A 289 -7.74 -16.30 -4.69
C PHE A 289 -8.26 -17.54 -3.97
N HIS A 290 -7.44 -18.59 -3.80
CA HIS A 290 -7.84 -19.78 -3.06
C HIS A 290 -8.25 -19.38 -1.64
N HIS A 291 -9.46 -19.79 -1.26
CA HIS A 291 -10.05 -19.48 0.02
C HIS A 291 -10.56 -20.76 0.68
N GLU A 292 -10.15 -20.98 1.90
CA GLU A 292 -10.65 -22.03 2.79
C GLU A 292 -10.62 -21.53 4.24
N THR A 293 -11.07 -22.34 5.20
CA THR A 293 -11.25 -21.90 6.59
C THR A 293 -9.98 -21.32 7.22
N ASP A 294 -8.82 -21.86 6.89
CA ASP A 294 -7.52 -21.45 7.44
C ASP A 294 -6.69 -20.60 6.46
N ILE A 295 -7.21 -20.32 5.26
CA ILE A 295 -6.54 -19.52 4.22
C ILE A 295 -7.51 -18.47 3.71
N GLU A 296 -7.25 -17.21 4.08
CA GLU A 296 -8.09 -16.09 3.65
C GLU A 296 -8.03 -15.88 2.13
N GLY A 297 -6.81 -15.93 1.56
CA GLY A 297 -6.55 -15.70 0.14
C GLY A 297 -6.34 -14.21 -0.19
N GLY A 298 -5.82 -13.95 -1.39
CA GLY A 298 -5.66 -12.60 -1.92
C GLY A 298 -7.01 -11.92 -2.21
N GLN A 299 -7.08 -10.59 -2.11
CA GLN A 299 -8.34 -9.86 -2.30
C GLN A 299 -8.51 -9.27 -3.71
N HIS A 300 -7.44 -8.70 -4.28
CA HIS A 300 -7.46 -8.07 -5.59
C HIS A 300 -6.16 -8.35 -6.35
N LEU A 301 -6.28 -8.48 -7.68
CA LEU A 301 -5.15 -8.60 -8.58
C LEU A 301 -5.37 -7.76 -9.84
N ASN A 302 -4.52 -6.75 -10.02
CA ASN A 302 -4.32 -6.13 -11.33
C ASN A 302 -3.37 -7.00 -12.14
N VAL A 303 -3.71 -7.32 -13.38
CA VAL A 303 -2.88 -8.14 -14.26
C VAL A 303 -2.45 -7.33 -15.48
N ASN A 304 -1.14 -7.21 -15.66
CA ASN A 304 -0.48 -6.71 -16.86
C ASN A 304 0.31 -7.86 -17.48
N VAL A 305 0.07 -8.17 -18.76
CA VAL A 305 0.85 -9.14 -19.52
C VAL A 305 1.58 -8.39 -20.64
N LEU A 306 2.79 -7.90 -20.35
CA LEU A 306 3.55 -7.08 -21.29
C LEU A 306 5.05 -7.05 -20.97
N ASN A 307 5.83 -6.69 -21.98
CA ASN A 307 7.28 -6.51 -21.86
C ASN A 307 7.61 -5.05 -21.50
N ARG A 308 8.65 -4.85 -20.70
CA ARG A 308 9.16 -3.52 -20.32
C ARG A 308 9.50 -2.68 -21.55
N GLU A 309 10.11 -3.31 -22.54
CA GLU A 309 10.56 -2.72 -23.79
C GLU A 309 9.39 -2.09 -24.57
N THR A 310 8.18 -2.67 -24.46
CA THR A 310 6.97 -2.09 -25.05
C THR A 310 6.65 -0.73 -24.45
N LEU A 311 6.80 -0.57 -23.12
CA LEU A 311 6.57 0.72 -22.47
C LEU A 311 7.68 1.72 -22.82
N GLU A 312 8.92 1.27 -22.89
CA GLU A 312 10.05 2.13 -23.29
C GLU A 312 9.93 2.63 -24.73
N ASP A 313 9.47 1.79 -25.66
CA ASP A 313 9.14 2.22 -27.02
C ASP A 313 7.95 3.18 -27.02
N ALA A 314 6.92 2.94 -26.20
CA ALA A 314 5.76 3.83 -26.08
C ALA A 314 6.09 5.21 -25.52
N VAL A 315 7.13 5.35 -24.68
CA VAL A 315 7.65 6.66 -24.25
C VAL A 315 8.25 7.43 -25.43
N LYS A 316 8.99 6.74 -26.32
CA LYS A 316 9.67 7.35 -27.47
C LYS A 316 8.72 7.62 -28.64
N HIS A 317 7.73 6.76 -28.81
CA HIS A 317 6.81 6.73 -29.95
C HIS A 317 5.35 6.60 -29.49
N PRO A 318 4.82 7.57 -28.72
CA PRO A 318 3.45 7.48 -28.17
C PRO A 318 2.38 7.34 -29.26
N GLU A 319 2.61 7.86 -30.46
CA GLU A 319 1.73 7.76 -31.63
C GLU A 319 1.49 6.32 -32.11
N LYS A 320 2.43 5.39 -31.84
CA LYS A 320 2.26 3.96 -32.16
C LYS A 320 1.31 3.25 -31.20
N TYR A 321 1.08 3.83 -30.02
CA TYR A 321 0.37 3.20 -28.91
C TYR A 321 -0.83 4.04 -28.42
N PRO A 322 -1.72 4.53 -29.30
CA PRO A 322 -2.77 5.50 -28.93
C PRO A 322 -3.76 4.96 -27.89
N GLN A 323 -3.90 3.63 -27.79
CA GLN A 323 -4.82 2.95 -26.89
C GLN A 323 -4.13 2.02 -25.88
N LEU A 324 -2.79 2.04 -25.81
CA LEU A 324 -2.05 1.21 -24.86
C LEU A 324 -2.52 1.52 -23.44
N THR A 325 -3.12 0.51 -22.82
CA THR A 325 -3.76 0.61 -21.51
C THR A 325 -3.04 -0.31 -20.54
N ILE A 326 -2.70 0.22 -19.38
CA ILE A 326 -1.99 -0.52 -18.33
C ILE A 326 -2.72 -0.39 -16.99
N ARG A 327 -2.61 -1.43 -16.15
CA ARG A 327 -3.07 -1.42 -14.77
C ARG A 327 -1.99 -0.79 -13.88
N VAL A 328 -2.34 0.15 -12.99
CA VAL A 328 -1.34 0.93 -12.23
C VAL A 328 -1.49 0.91 -10.71
N SER A 329 -2.70 0.94 -10.14
CA SER A 329 -2.87 1.04 -8.67
C SER A 329 -4.33 0.78 -8.26
N GLY A 330 -4.90 -0.32 -8.75
CA GLY A 330 -6.34 -0.66 -8.63
C GLY A 330 -7.24 -0.17 -9.78
N TYR A 331 -6.68 0.58 -10.75
CA TYR A 331 -7.38 1.04 -11.95
C TYR A 331 -6.45 1.02 -13.17
N ALA A 332 -7.02 1.30 -14.35
CA ALA A 332 -6.30 1.36 -15.62
C ALA A 332 -6.15 2.79 -16.14
N VAL A 333 -5.09 3.03 -16.89
CA VAL A 333 -4.84 4.30 -17.59
C VAL A 333 -4.34 4.04 -18.99
N ARG A 334 -4.58 4.99 -19.90
CA ARG A 334 -3.80 5.03 -21.15
C ARG A 334 -2.38 5.44 -20.79
N PHE A 335 -1.38 4.69 -21.24
CA PHE A 335 0.01 4.96 -20.90
C PHE A 335 0.45 6.37 -21.32
N ASN A 336 -0.07 6.86 -22.46
CA ASN A 336 0.18 8.20 -22.97
C ASN A 336 -0.48 9.33 -22.16
N SER A 337 -1.42 9.02 -21.27
CA SER A 337 -2.03 10.01 -20.37
C SER A 337 -1.20 10.29 -19.11
N LEU A 338 -0.18 9.49 -18.87
CA LEU A 338 0.72 9.65 -17.73
C LEU A 338 1.78 10.72 -18.03
N THR A 339 2.21 11.44 -16.99
CA THR A 339 3.37 12.33 -17.10
C THR A 339 4.66 11.50 -17.22
N ALA A 340 5.74 12.09 -17.74
CA ALA A 340 7.02 11.40 -17.88
C ALA A 340 7.55 10.80 -16.56
N GLU A 341 7.27 11.46 -15.42
CA GLU A 341 7.64 10.94 -14.11
C GLU A 341 6.80 9.74 -13.68
N GLN A 342 5.49 9.76 -13.95
CA GLN A 342 4.60 8.62 -13.68
C GLN A 342 4.94 7.44 -14.60
N GLN A 343 5.32 7.70 -15.86
CA GLN A 343 5.79 6.65 -16.77
C GLN A 343 7.09 6.01 -16.25
N LYS A 344 8.03 6.81 -15.72
CA LYS A 344 9.24 6.28 -15.08
C LYS A 344 8.93 5.41 -13.86
N ASP A 345 7.98 5.80 -13.02
CA ASP A 345 7.49 4.97 -11.90
C ASP A 345 6.95 3.63 -12.41
N VAL A 346 6.07 3.65 -13.42
CA VAL A 346 5.50 2.44 -14.00
C VAL A 346 6.56 1.52 -14.58
N ILE A 347 7.50 2.08 -15.36
CA ILE A 347 8.57 1.30 -15.98
C ILE A 347 9.45 0.70 -14.88
N ALA A 348 9.84 1.46 -13.84
CA ALA A 348 10.75 0.97 -12.80
C ALA A 348 10.21 -0.20 -11.95
N ARG A 349 8.90 -0.51 -12.01
CA ARG A 349 8.30 -1.62 -11.28
C ARG A 349 8.85 -2.98 -11.71
N THR A 350 8.53 -3.99 -10.92
CA THR A 350 8.83 -5.39 -11.22
C THR A 350 8.03 -5.87 -12.42
N PHE A 351 8.72 -6.52 -13.34
CA PHE A 351 8.15 -7.30 -14.44
C PHE A 351 8.56 -8.74 -14.18
N THR A 352 7.63 -9.55 -13.70
CA THR A 352 7.89 -10.92 -13.27
C THR A 352 8.34 -11.77 -14.47
N GLU A 353 9.48 -12.44 -14.32
CA GLU A 353 10.14 -13.20 -15.39
C GLU A 353 9.97 -14.73 -15.25
N SER A 354 9.42 -15.19 -14.14
CA SER A 354 9.13 -16.61 -13.88
C SER A 354 7.85 -16.77 -13.06
N LEU A 355 7.23 -17.95 -13.16
CA LEU A 355 6.15 -18.36 -12.26
C LEU A 355 6.64 -18.49 -10.82
#